data_AF-A0A0B8PAT6-F1
#
_entry.id   AF-A0A0B8PAT6-F1
#
_cell.length_a   1.000
_cell.length_b   1.000
_cell.length_c   1.000
_cell.angle_alpha   90.00
_cell.angle_beta   90.00
_cell.angle_gamma   90.00
#
_symmetry.space_group_name_H-M   'P 1'
#
loop_
_entity.id
_entity.type
_entity.pdbx_description
1 polymer ?
#
loop_
_entity_poly.entity_id
_entity_poly.type
_entity_poly.pdbx_seq_one_letter_code
_entity_poly.pdbx_strand_id
1 'polypeptide(L)'
;MPYPCTSGVLTPDALERTQINKSLCLQRQAQLKQDPEVREKLDFVFSEGREFAKSPDVDQQLYDGFFSPADKAQMRIIRDANPEALGSLDIQLGDERIKPLLFRYRARHYFHTLTDQEQRQWLGYCRDKFEQELPDYMLNLERLGEEHQADEKKMRVLKAVFQYVQQLVS
;
A
#
# COMPACT_ATOMS: atom_id res chain seq x y z
N MET A 1 -5.65 -16.02 0.71
CA MET A 1 -6.89 -16.43 1.38
C MET A 1 -6.54 -17.37 2.52
N PRO A 2 -7.12 -17.21 3.73
CA PRO A 2 -6.93 -18.20 4.78
C PRO A 2 -7.51 -19.56 4.34
N TYR A 3 -6.82 -20.65 4.67
CA TYR A 3 -7.25 -22.02 4.37
C TYR A 3 -7.58 -22.75 5.67
N PRO A 4 -8.76 -22.51 6.26
CA PRO A 4 -9.17 -23.21 7.46
C PRO A 4 -9.37 -24.70 7.17
N CYS A 5 -8.70 -25.55 7.93
CA CYS A 5 -8.87 -27.00 7.86
C CYS A 5 -9.45 -27.52 9.17
N THR A 6 -10.24 -28.59 9.08
CA THR A 6 -10.68 -29.33 10.25
C THR A 6 -9.49 -29.99 10.95
N SER A 7 -9.55 -30.14 12.27
CA SER A 7 -8.50 -30.77 13.07
C SER A 7 -8.17 -32.22 12.65
N GLY A 8 -9.05 -32.88 11.90
CA GLY A 8 -8.82 -34.22 11.33
C GLY A 8 -7.74 -34.27 10.23
N VAL A 9 -7.34 -33.14 9.66
CA VAL A 9 -6.25 -33.06 8.67
C VAL A 9 -4.87 -33.18 9.34
N LEU A 10 -4.78 -32.94 10.65
CA LEU A 10 -3.57 -33.14 11.45
C LEU A 10 -3.42 -34.63 11.82
N THR A 11 -2.95 -35.42 10.85
CA THR A 11 -2.58 -36.83 11.05
C THR A 11 -1.37 -36.95 11.99
N PRO A 12 -1.13 -38.12 12.61
CA PRO A 12 0.03 -38.35 13.48
C PRO A 12 1.37 -38.02 12.78
N ASP A 13 1.49 -38.42 11.52
CA ASP A 13 2.63 -38.13 10.64
C ASP A 13 2.82 -36.61 10.42
N ALA A 14 1.72 -35.88 10.21
CA ALA A 14 1.77 -34.42 10.09
C ALA A 14 2.17 -33.73 11.41
N LEU A 15 1.81 -34.28 12.57
CA LEU A 15 2.16 -33.73 13.89
C LEU A 15 3.64 -33.94 14.21
N GLU A 16 4.21 -35.08 13.84
CA GLU A 16 5.65 -35.33 13.96
C GLU A 16 6.46 -34.41 13.04
N ARG A 17 6.03 -34.24 11.79
CA ARG A 17 6.68 -33.34 10.83
C ARG A 17 6.61 -31.87 11.22
N THR A 18 5.49 -31.44 11.80
CA THR A 18 5.26 -30.03 12.18
C THR A 18 5.69 -29.71 13.62
N GLN A 19 6.07 -30.72 14.40
CA GLN A 19 6.43 -30.60 15.83
C GLN A 19 5.34 -29.93 16.69
N ILE A 20 4.08 -30.00 16.25
CA ILE A 20 2.95 -29.41 16.97
C ILE A 20 2.52 -30.36 18.09
N ASN A 21 2.58 -29.87 19.34
CA ASN A 21 2.13 -30.63 20.50
C ASN A 21 0.59 -30.61 20.62
N LYS A 22 -0.07 -31.63 20.06
CA LYS A 22 -1.53 -31.78 20.07
C LYS A 22 -2.12 -31.77 21.50
N SER A 23 -1.45 -32.41 22.44
CA SER A 23 -1.87 -32.53 23.84
C SER A 23 -1.98 -31.14 24.49
N LEU A 24 -0.97 -30.31 24.27
CA LEU A 24 -0.92 -28.93 24.76
C LEU A 24 -2.00 -28.06 24.11
N CYS A 25 -2.26 -28.22 22.80
CA CYS A 25 -3.33 -27.51 22.11
C CYS A 25 -4.72 -27.84 22.70
N LEU A 26 -4.99 -29.11 22.99
CA LEU A 26 -6.25 -29.54 23.61
C LEU A 26 -6.40 -29.01 25.04
N GLN A 27 -5.31 -29.02 25.82
CA GLN A 27 -5.29 -28.45 27.17
C GLN A 27 -5.60 -26.95 27.15
N ARG A 28 -4.94 -26.18 26.27
CA ARG A 28 -5.19 -24.74 26.11
C ARG A 28 -6.61 -24.46 25.60
N GLN A 29 -7.14 -25.29 24.69
CA GLN A 29 -8.53 -25.17 24.25
C GLN A 29 -9.51 -25.37 25.41
N ALA A 30 -9.28 -26.36 26.28
CA ALA A 30 -10.14 -26.61 27.44
C ALA A 30 -10.09 -25.43 28.42
N GLN A 31 -8.91 -24.86 28.67
CA GLN A 31 -8.74 -23.65 29.49
C GLN A 31 -9.49 -22.45 28.90
N LEU A 32 -9.30 -22.17 27.60
CA LEU A 32 -9.98 -21.05 26.92
C LEU A 32 -11.51 -21.20 26.88
N LYS A 33 -12.05 -22.42 26.94
CA LYS A 33 -13.50 -22.66 27.04
C LYS A 33 -14.05 -22.40 28.44
N GLN A 34 -13.22 -22.51 29.47
CA GLN A 34 -13.61 -22.29 30.87
C GLN A 34 -13.59 -20.81 31.27
N ASP A 35 -12.81 -19.98 30.57
CA ASP A 35 -12.68 -18.55 30.83
C ASP A 35 -13.38 -17.68 29.76
N PRO A 36 -14.70 -17.44 29.86
CA PRO A 36 -15.42 -16.56 28.93
C PRO A 36 -14.92 -15.12 28.94
N GLU A 37 -14.32 -14.66 30.05
CA GLU A 37 -13.68 -13.34 30.15
C GLU A 37 -12.58 -13.11 29.11
N VAL A 38 -11.92 -14.18 28.61
CA VAL A 38 -10.90 -14.03 27.57
C VAL A 38 -11.51 -13.44 26.31
N ARG A 39 -12.75 -13.81 25.97
CA ARG A 39 -13.45 -13.24 24.83
C ARG A 39 -13.73 -11.76 25.03
N GLU A 40 -14.22 -11.38 26.21
CA GLU A 40 -14.49 -9.97 26.53
C GLU A 40 -13.22 -9.12 26.52
N LYS A 41 -12.10 -9.66 27.02
CA LYS A 41 -10.78 -9.00 26.96
C LYS A 41 -10.29 -8.84 25.53
N LEU A 42 -10.47 -9.84 24.67
CA LEU A 42 -10.11 -9.75 23.26
C LEU A 42 -10.99 -8.74 22.54
N ASP A 43 -12.31 -8.79 22.76
CA ASP A 43 -13.24 -7.83 22.18
C ASP A 43 -12.85 -6.41 22.63
N PHE A 44 -12.56 -6.18 23.91
CA PHE A 44 -12.06 -4.89 24.41
C PHE A 44 -10.77 -4.43 23.69
N VAL A 45 -9.75 -5.29 23.62
CA VAL A 45 -8.46 -4.98 22.98
C VAL A 45 -8.60 -4.66 21.49
N PHE A 46 -9.51 -5.34 20.78
CA PHE A 46 -9.74 -5.09 19.36
C PHE A 46 -10.81 -4.01 19.09
N SER A 47 -11.57 -3.61 20.11
CA SER A 47 -12.53 -2.50 20.04
C SER A 47 -11.84 -1.14 20.19
N GLU A 48 -10.70 -1.09 20.88
CA GLU A 48 -9.83 0.08 20.84
C GLU A 48 -9.33 0.27 19.40
N GLY A 49 -9.94 1.23 18.70
CA GLY A 49 -9.52 1.62 17.37
C GLY A 49 -8.05 1.98 17.43
N ARG A 50 -7.20 1.23 16.74
CA ARG A 50 -5.82 1.64 16.54
C ARG A 50 -5.82 2.93 15.75
N GLU A 51 -5.68 4.05 16.45
CA GLU A 51 -5.49 5.37 15.85
C GLU A 51 -4.08 5.42 15.27
N PHE A 52 -3.97 4.99 14.02
CA PHE A 52 -2.79 5.31 13.23
C PHE A 52 -2.91 6.77 12.80
N ALA A 53 -1.81 7.51 12.87
CA ALA A 53 -1.76 8.85 12.30
C ALA A 53 -2.12 8.75 10.81
N LYS A 54 -3.14 9.50 10.38
CA LYS A 54 -3.51 9.56 8.97
C LYS A 54 -2.33 10.09 8.18
N SER A 55 -1.94 9.35 7.14
CA SER A 55 -0.91 9.83 6.25
C SER A 55 -1.44 11.07 5.51
N PRO A 56 -0.63 12.13 5.37
CA PRO A 56 -1.01 13.27 4.54
C PRO A 56 -1.05 12.90 3.04
N ASP A 57 -0.49 11.75 2.66
CA ASP A 57 -0.47 11.28 1.29
C ASP A 57 -1.74 10.50 0.92
N VAL A 58 -2.47 11.00 -0.06
CA VAL A 58 -3.72 10.41 -0.53
C VAL A 58 -3.54 9.01 -1.09
N ASP A 59 -2.35 8.70 -1.62
CA ASP A 59 -2.01 7.37 -2.12
C ASP A 59 -1.90 6.33 -0.98
N GLN A 60 -1.73 6.78 0.27
CA GLN A 60 -1.67 5.93 1.46
C GLN A 60 -3.00 5.82 2.22
N GLN A 61 -4.03 6.55 1.78
CA GLN A 61 -5.34 6.61 2.44
C GLN A 61 -6.36 5.58 1.90
N LEU A 62 -5.89 4.51 1.24
CA LEU A 62 -6.77 3.50 0.65
C LEU A 62 -7.71 2.85 1.69
N TYR A 63 -7.21 2.65 2.91
CA TYR A 63 -7.96 1.99 3.99
C TYR A 63 -8.63 2.96 4.98
N ASP A 64 -8.58 4.27 4.72
CA ASP A 64 -9.18 5.29 5.60
C ASP A 64 -10.71 5.32 5.54
N GLY A 65 -11.32 4.57 4.62
CA GLY A 65 -12.76 4.45 4.49
C GLY A 65 -13.18 4.01 3.10
N PHE A 66 -14.38 3.45 3.01
CA PHE A 66 -14.97 3.06 1.74
C PHE A 66 -15.68 4.24 1.08
N PHE A 67 -15.51 4.38 -0.24
CA PHE A 67 -16.24 5.36 -1.03
C PHE A 67 -17.75 5.06 -1.09
N SER A 68 -18.55 6.11 -1.08
CA SER A 68 -20.00 6.01 -1.20
C SER A 68 -20.41 5.48 -2.59
N PRO A 69 -21.64 4.94 -2.75
CA PRO A 69 -22.14 4.54 -4.07
C PRO A 69 -22.17 5.69 -5.08
N ALA A 70 -22.45 6.92 -4.62
CA ALA A 70 -22.42 8.12 -5.44
C ALA A 70 -21.02 8.41 -5.96
N ASP A 71 -20.02 8.38 -5.07
CA ASP A 71 -18.61 8.57 -5.44
C ASP A 71 -18.13 7.51 -6.43
N LYS A 72 -18.52 6.25 -6.25
CA LYS A 72 -18.20 5.16 -7.19
C LYS A 72 -18.81 5.40 -8.57
N ALA A 73 -20.02 5.95 -8.64
CA ALA A 73 -20.64 6.31 -9.91
C ALA A 73 -19.87 7.45 -10.60
N GLN A 74 -19.45 8.46 -9.84
CA GLN A 74 -18.62 9.56 -10.35
C GLN A 74 -17.25 9.08 -10.84
N MET A 75 -16.57 8.19 -10.09
CA MET A 75 -15.31 7.58 -10.50
C MET A 75 -15.42 6.81 -11.82
N ARG A 76 -16.57 6.15 -12.06
CA ARG A 76 -16.82 5.49 -13.34
C ARG A 76 -16.95 6.52 -14.47
N ILE A 77 -17.71 7.59 -14.27
CA ILE A 77 -17.85 8.68 -15.24
C ILE A 77 -16.49 9.29 -15.57
N ILE A 78 -15.66 9.56 -14.55
CA ILE A 78 -14.28 10.05 -14.72
C ILE A 78 -13.47 9.11 -15.62
N ARG A 79 -13.54 7.81 -15.38
CA ARG A 79 -12.75 6.83 -16.14
C ARG A 79 -13.20 6.71 -17.60
N ASP A 80 -14.49 6.90 -17.85
CA ASP A 80 -15.09 6.78 -19.19
C ASP A 80 -15.03 8.12 -19.96
N ALA A 81 -14.77 9.25 -19.28
CA ALA A 81 -14.66 10.57 -19.89
C ALA A 81 -13.34 10.77 -20.65
N ASN A 82 -13.34 11.69 -21.62
CA ASN A 82 -12.14 12.07 -22.36
C ASN A 82 -11.13 12.75 -21.40
N PRO A 83 -9.85 12.31 -21.38
CA PRO A 83 -8.79 12.93 -20.59
C PRO A 83 -8.71 14.46 -20.67
N GLU A 84 -8.97 15.04 -21.84
CA GLU A 84 -8.96 16.49 -22.05
C GLU A 84 -10.10 17.21 -21.31
N ALA A 85 -11.25 16.55 -21.14
CA ALA A 85 -12.42 17.10 -20.46
C ALA A 85 -12.36 16.92 -18.93
N LEU A 86 -11.44 16.10 -18.41
CA LEU A 86 -11.32 15.81 -16.98
C LEU A 86 -11.00 17.04 -16.13
N GLY A 87 -10.31 18.03 -16.70
CA GLY A 87 -10.00 19.28 -16.00
C GLY A 87 -11.19 20.21 -15.83
N SER A 88 -12.23 20.07 -16.65
CA SER A 88 -13.42 20.94 -16.68
C SER A 88 -14.68 20.25 -16.17
N LEU A 89 -14.60 18.97 -15.78
CA LEU A 89 -15.72 18.23 -15.25
C LEU A 89 -16.05 18.76 -13.84
N ASP A 90 -17.19 19.43 -13.69
CA ASP A 90 -17.72 19.82 -12.39
C ASP A 90 -18.40 18.62 -11.73
N ILE A 91 -17.65 17.91 -10.88
CA ILE A 91 -18.10 16.69 -10.22
C ILE A 91 -18.39 17.01 -8.77
N GLN A 92 -19.62 16.74 -8.34
CA GLN A 92 -19.97 16.73 -6.94
C GLN A 92 -19.41 15.47 -6.28
N LEU A 93 -18.27 15.64 -5.61
CA LEU A 93 -17.57 14.58 -4.87
C LEU A 93 -17.99 14.63 -3.40
N GLY A 94 -18.40 13.49 -2.85
CA GLY A 94 -18.72 13.36 -1.43
C GLY A 94 -17.47 13.13 -0.56
N ASP A 95 -16.42 12.55 -1.15
CA ASP A 95 -15.16 12.24 -0.46
C ASP A 95 -14.02 13.18 -0.91
N GLU A 96 -13.42 13.86 0.06
CA GLU A 96 -12.34 14.85 -0.17
C GLU A 96 -11.09 14.23 -0.81
N ARG A 97 -10.89 12.90 -0.70
CA ARG A 97 -9.73 12.19 -1.27
C ARG A 97 -9.79 12.11 -2.80
N ILE A 98 -10.98 12.20 -3.40
CA ILE A 98 -11.16 11.94 -4.83
C ILE A 98 -10.55 13.05 -5.68
N LYS A 99 -10.68 14.32 -5.25
CA LYS A 99 -10.13 15.48 -5.96
C LYS A 99 -8.60 15.40 -6.10
N PRO A 100 -7.81 15.21 -5.03
CA PRO A 100 -6.36 15.03 -5.15
C PRO A 100 -6.01 13.74 -5.89
N LEU A 101 -6.74 12.62 -5.71
CA LEU A 101 -6.51 11.39 -6.50
C LEU A 101 -6.68 11.62 -8.00
N LEU A 102 -7.70 12.36 -8.42
CA LEU A 102 -7.93 12.72 -9.83
C LEU A 102 -6.79 13.59 -10.37
N PHE A 103 -6.31 14.56 -9.59
CA PHE A 103 -5.15 15.36 -9.96
C PHE A 103 -3.89 14.48 -10.16
N ARG A 104 -3.61 13.56 -9.23
CA ARG A 104 -2.50 12.60 -9.36
C ARG A 104 -2.65 11.69 -10.58
N TYR A 105 -3.87 11.23 -10.85
CA TYR A 105 -4.19 10.40 -12.00
C TYR A 105 -3.93 11.15 -13.31
N ARG A 106 -4.44 12.38 -13.45
CA ARG A 106 -4.19 13.24 -14.63
C ARG A 106 -2.69 13.53 -14.79
N ALA A 107 -1.99 13.87 -13.71
CA ALA A 107 -0.58 14.20 -13.78
C ALA A 107 0.32 13.02 -14.18
N ARG A 108 -0.01 11.80 -13.73
CA ARG A 108 0.75 10.58 -14.04
C ARG A 108 0.48 10.05 -15.45
N HIS A 109 -0.78 10.09 -15.90
CA HIS A 109 -1.18 9.46 -17.17
C HIS A 109 -1.34 10.43 -18.34
N TYR A 110 -1.70 11.68 -18.04
CA TYR A 110 -2.11 12.68 -19.03
C TYR A 110 -1.46 14.04 -18.73
N PHE A 111 -0.14 14.08 -18.56
CA PHE A 111 0.60 15.31 -18.20
C PHE A 111 0.30 16.50 -19.12
N HIS A 112 0.10 16.24 -20.42
CA HIS A 112 -0.25 17.26 -21.41
C HIS A 112 -1.63 17.91 -21.21
N THR A 113 -2.53 17.29 -20.44
CA THR A 113 -3.87 17.83 -20.13
C THR A 113 -3.86 18.78 -18.93
N LEU A 114 -2.72 18.93 -18.26
CA LEU A 114 -2.57 19.85 -17.14
C LEU A 114 -2.25 21.26 -17.63
N THR A 115 -2.80 22.26 -16.95
CA THR A 115 -2.42 23.67 -17.15
C THR A 115 -0.99 23.94 -16.65
N ASP A 116 -0.36 25.02 -17.13
CA ASP A 116 1.01 25.40 -16.72
C ASP A 116 1.17 25.58 -15.20
N GLN A 117 0.09 25.98 -14.50
CA GLN A 117 0.09 26.10 -13.05
C GLN A 117 0.07 24.71 -12.39
N GLU A 118 -0.82 23.83 -12.85
CA GLU A 118 -0.92 22.44 -12.37
C GLU A 118 0.38 21.65 -12.63
N GLN A 119 0.99 21.83 -13.81
CA GLN A 119 2.27 21.19 -14.15
C GLN A 119 3.38 21.62 -13.19
N ARG A 120 3.51 22.92 -12.91
CA ARG A 120 4.49 23.43 -11.93
C ARG A 120 4.25 22.87 -10.53
N GLN A 121 2.98 22.78 -10.11
CA GLN A 121 2.62 22.19 -8.82
C GLN A 121 2.98 20.69 -8.76
N TRP A 122 2.72 19.94 -9.83
CA TRP A 122 3.07 18.52 -9.92
C TRP A 122 4.59 18.30 -9.89
N LEU A 123 5.34 19.06 -10.69
CA LEU A 123 6.80 18.99 -10.72
C LEU A 123 7.42 19.36 -9.36
N GLY A 124 6.87 20.37 -8.68
CA GLY A 124 7.26 20.71 -7.31
C GLY A 124 7.05 19.52 -6.36
N TYR A 125 5.87 18.91 -6.37
CA TYR A 125 5.60 17.71 -5.57
C TYR A 125 6.55 16.55 -5.90
N CYS A 126 6.82 16.29 -7.19
CA CYS A 126 7.75 15.24 -7.59
C CYS A 126 9.15 15.50 -7.03
N ARG A 127 9.65 16.73 -7.19
CA ARG A 127 10.96 17.12 -6.66
C ARG A 127 11.03 16.94 -5.14
N ASP A 128 10.05 17.46 -4.40
CA ASP A 128 10.03 17.36 -2.94
C ASP A 128 10.02 15.90 -2.47
N LYS A 129 9.27 15.02 -3.18
CA LYS A 129 9.28 13.57 -2.91
C LYS A 129 10.63 12.92 -3.23
N PHE A 130 11.25 13.28 -4.35
CA PHE A 130 12.57 12.75 -4.70
C PHE A 130 13.63 13.23 -3.71
N GLU A 131 13.68 14.51 -3.36
CA GLU A 131 14.67 15.06 -2.42
C GLU A 131 14.62 14.38 -1.04
N GLN A 132 13.43 13.98 -0.58
CA GLN A 132 13.26 13.26 0.68
C GLN A 132 13.79 11.81 0.63
N GLU A 133 13.54 11.08 -0.45
CA GLU A 133 13.83 9.64 -0.56
C GLU A 133 15.16 9.31 -1.25
N LEU A 134 15.71 10.25 -2.04
CA LEU A 134 16.92 10.05 -2.85
C LEU A 134 18.16 9.69 -2.01
N PRO A 135 18.44 10.33 -0.85
CA PRO A 135 19.62 10.00 -0.06
C PRO A 135 19.64 8.54 0.39
N ASP A 136 18.51 8.06 0.95
CA ASP A 136 18.37 6.68 1.43
C ASP A 136 18.40 5.69 0.27
N TYR A 137 17.81 6.06 -0.88
CA TYR A 137 17.84 5.24 -2.09
C TYR A 137 19.26 5.06 -2.63
N MET A 138 20.05 6.14 -2.69
CA MET A 138 21.44 6.09 -3.14
C MET A 138 22.31 5.24 -2.22
N LEU A 139 22.16 5.40 -0.90
CA LEU A 139 22.88 4.58 0.07
C LEU A 139 22.55 3.08 -0.09
N ASN A 140 21.29 2.75 -0.34
CA ASN A 140 20.88 1.38 -0.59
C ASN A 140 21.46 0.82 -1.91
N LEU A 141 21.51 1.64 -2.97
CA LEU A 141 22.13 1.24 -4.24
C LEU A 141 23.63 0.97 -4.09
N GLU A 142 24.35 1.81 -3.34
CA GLU A 142 25.79 1.60 -3.06
C GLU A 142 26.02 0.29 -2.32
N ARG A 143 25.26 0.05 -1.25
CA ARG A 143 25.32 -1.20 -0.47
C ARG A 143 25.05 -2.44 -1.34
N LEU A 144 24.01 -2.40 -2.18
CA LEU A 144 23.69 -3.50 -3.08
C LEU A 144 24.75 -3.69 -4.18
N GLY A 145 25.38 -2.59 -4.60
CA GLY A 145 26.52 -2.58 -5.51
C GLY A 145 27.69 -3.34 -4.92
N GLU A 146 28.03 -3.10 -3.65
CA GLU A 146 29.10 -3.80 -2.92
C GLU A 146 28.77 -5.28 -2.68
N GLU A 147 27.54 -5.60 -2.29
CA GLU A 147 27.11 -6.97 -2.00
C GLU A 147 27.10 -7.87 -3.25
N HIS A 148 26.84 -7.29 -4.43
CA HIS A 148 26.64 -8.04 -5.66
C HIS A 148 27.69 -7.75 -6.75
N GLN A 149 28.87 -7.25 -6.37
CA GLN A 149 29.97 -6.95 -7.32
C GLN A 149 30.34 -8.12 -8.23
N ALA A 150 30.25 -9.36 -7.73
CA ALA A 150 30.59 -10.56 -8.47
C ALA A 150 29.49 -11.04 -9.44
N ASP A 151 28.27 -10.48 -9.38
CA ASP A 151 27.14 -10.86 -10.24
C ASP A 151 26.93 -9.82 -11.34
N GLU A 152 27.40 -10.13 -12.55
CA GLU A 152 27.30 -9.25 -13.72
C GLU A 152 25.86 -8.86 -14.08
N LYS A 153 24.87 -9.74 -13.84
CA LYS A 153 23.47 -9.46 -14.17
C LYS A 153 22.92 -8.42 -13.21
N LYS A 154 23.15 -8.60 -11.92
CA LYS A 154 22.70 -7.64 -10.89
C LYS A 154 23.39 -6.29 -11.05
N MET A 155 24.69 -6.28 -11.33
CA MET A 155 25.43 -5.04 -11.59
C MET A 155 24.93 -4.29 -12.83
N ARG A 156 24.48 -5.00 -13.87
CA ARG A 156 23.84 -4.35 -15.03
C ARG A 156 22.53 -3.65 -14.66
N VAL A 157 21.70 -4.28 -13.84
CA VAL A 157 20.45 -3.69 -13.37
C VAL A 157 20.72 -2.48 -12.48
N LEU A 158 21.66 -2.59 -11.53
CA LEU A 158 22.01 -1.47 -10.64
C LEU A 158 22.52 -0.25 -11.42
N LYS A 159 23.35 -0.47 -12.45
CA LYS A 159 23.80 0.62 -13.36
C LYS A 159 22.64 1.24 -14.13
N ALA A 160 21.72 0.45 -14.65
CA ALA A 160 20.55 0.95 -15.38
C ALA A 160 19.63 1.78 -14.47
N VAL A 161 19.42 1.33 -13.23
CA VAL A 161 18.64 2.08 -12.24
C VAL A 161 19.33 3.39 -11.88
N PHE A 162 20.64 3.38 -11.66
CA PHE A 162 21.41 4.60 -11.40
C PHE A 162 21.28 5.63 -12.53
N GLN A 163 21.43 5.18 -13.78
CA GLN A 163 21.25 6.05 -14.96
C GLN A 163 19.83 6.62 -15.04
N TYR A 164 18.82 5.81 -14.74
CA TYR A 164 17.43 6.25 -14.73
C TYR A 164 17.19 7.35 -13.67
N VAL A 165 17.74 7.17 -12.46
CA VAL A 165 17.64 8.18 -11.41
C VAL A 165 18.35 9.47 -11.79
N GLN A 166 19.53 9.40 -12.41
CA GLN A 166 20.23 10.59 -12.91
C GLN A 166 19.40 11.35 -13.96
N GLN A 167 18.73 10.64 -14.87
CA GLN A 167 17.86 11.25 -15.87
C GLN A 167 16.63 11.93 -15.25
N LEU A 168 16.11 11.42 -14.13
CA LEU A 168 14.96 12.00 -13.46
C LEU A 168 15.28 13.26 -12.63
N VAL A 169 16.52 13.37 -12.17
CA VAL A 169 16.97 14.50 -11.33
C VAL A 169 17.61 15.63 -12.16
N SER A 170 18.04 15.33 -13.39
CA SER A 170 18.64 16.31 -14.34
C SER A 170 17.59 17.20 -14.99
#